data_AF-S4PX03-F1
#
_entry.id   AF-S4PX03-F1
#
_cell.length_a   1.000
_cell.length_b   1.000
_cell.length_c   1.000
_cell.angle_alpha   90.00
_cell.angle_beta   90.00
_cell.angle_gamma   90.00
#
_symmetry.space_group_name_H-M   'P 1'
#
loop_
_entity.id
_entity.type
_entity.pdbx_description
1 polymer ?
#
loop_
_entity_poly.entity_id
_entity_poly.type
_entity_poly.pdbx_seq_one_letter_code
_entity_poly.pdbx_strand_id
1 'polypeptide(L)'
;MYLFNMSMWSYRDFRVSHVLSHHLHTNTLNDLEISSLEPFLFYNPRKDKPLHARLGFITEYLFFPFTFLLSFSKRFLSIFLREGFFKAHYRWHDAIGFLLPLCMWFTSGSSVPHVLYTWLWINCTGSLVFFLIAVNAAHHHPDAIKDGDEP
;
A
#
# COMPACT_ATOMS: atom_id res chain seq x y z
N MET A 1 15.09 4.13 -3.24
CA MET A 1 14.58 5.10 -4.22
C MET A 1 13.52 5.95 -3.54
N TYR A 2 13.64 7.28 -3.54
CA TYR A 2 12.70 8.18 -2.85
C TYR A 2 11.34 8.35 -3.54
N LEU A 3 11.11 7.67 -4.67
CA LEU A 3 9.86 7.75 -5.42
C LEU A 3 8.64 7.47 -4.54
N PHE A 4 8.72 6.46 -3.65
CA PHE A 4 7.66 6.14 -2.70
C PHE A 4 7.34 7.31 -1.74
N ASN A 5 8.33 8.11 -1.36
CA ASN A 5 8.11 9.25 -0.48
C ASN A 5 7.28 10.35 -1.14
N MET A 6 7.30 10.48 -2.47
CA MET A 6 6.44 11.41 -3.20
C MET A 6 4.95 11.09 -3.03
N SER A 7 4.62 9.82 -2.75
CA SER A 7 3.25 9.34 -2.55
C SER A 7 2.90 9.08 -1.08
N MET A 8 3.53 9.85 -0.17
CA MET A 8 3.36 9.74 1.29
C MET A 8 3.74 8.38 1.88
N TRP A 9 4.42 7.53 1.12
CA TRP A 9 4.79 6.19 1.53
C TRP A 9 6.30 6.08 1.81
N SER A 10 6.66 5.22 2.75
CA SER A 10 8.04 5.09 3.20
C SER A 10 8.82 4.17 2.27
N TYR A 11 9.82 4.67 1.54
CA TYR A 11 10.69 3.77 0.79
C TYR A 11 11.43 2.76 1.69
N ARG A 12 11.66 3.11 2.97
CA ARG A 12 12.32 2.22 3.93
C ARG A 12 11.41 1.06 4.29
N ASP A 13 10.15 1.35 4.61
CA ASP A 13 9.18 0.33 4.97
C ASP A 13 8.82 -0.51 3.73
N PHE A 14 8.70 0.13 2.55
CA PHE A 14 8.48 -0.58 1.29
C PHE A 14 9.61 -1.57 0.97
N ARG A 15 10.89 -1.21 1.20
CA ARG A 15 12.00 -2.15 0.95
C ARG A 15 11.91 -3.39 1.83
N VAL A 16 11.55 -3.20 3.09
CA VAL A 16 11.35 -4.33 4.01
C VAL A 16 10.15 -5.15 3.58
N SER A 17 9.01 -4.51 3.28
CA SER A 17 7.82 -5.24 2.83
C SER A 17 8.09 -5.99 1.54
N HIS A 18 8.74 -5.36 0.56
CA HIS A 18 9.03 -5.96 -0.73
C HIS A 18 9.94 -7.17 -0.60
N VAL A 19 11.04 -7.13 0.17
CA VAL A 19 11.94 -8.28 0.30
C VAL A 19 11.28 -9.47 1.02
N LEU A 20 10.35 -9.20 1.95
CA LEU A 20 9.63 -10.25 2.69
C LEU A 20 8.38 -10.77 1.93
N SER A 21 7.93 -10.01 0.93
CA SER A 21 6.80 -10.30 0.07
C SER A 21 7.31 -11.03 -1.18
N HIS A 22 6.71 -12.16 -1.57
CA HIS A 22 6.96 -12.89 -2.81
C HIS A 22 8.42 -13.28 -3.19
N HIS A 23 9.46 -12.95 -2.42
CA HIS A 23 10.87 -13.31 -2.72
C HIS A 23 11.39 -14.48 -1.89
N LEU A 24 10.99 -14.60 -0.62
CA LEU A 24 11.49 -15.65 0.28
C LEU A 24 10.60 -16.89 0.31
N HIS A 25 9.29 -16.67 0.40
CA HIS A 25 8.29 -17.70 0.62
C HIS A 25 7.10 -17.51 -0.33
N THR A 26 7.41 -17.26 -1.61
CA THR A 26 6.46 -16.87 -2.67
C THR A 26 5.19 -17.72 -2.67
N ASN A 27 4.03 -17.07 -2.61
CA ASN A 27 2.70 -17.71 -2.66
C ASN A 27 2.43 -18.77 -1.59
N THR A 28 3.20 -18.76 -0.49
CA THR A 28 2.93 -19.60 0.69
C THR A 28 2.25 -18.80 1.79
N LEU A 29 1.75 -19.47 2.82
CA LEU A 29 1.23 -18.80 4.02
C LEU A 29 2.27 -17.92 4.74
N ASN A 30 3.57 -18.18 4.55
CA ASN A 30 4.65 -17.37 5.12
C ASN A 30 5.05 -16.17 4.23
N ASP A 31 4.42 -16.00 3.07
CA ASP A 31 4.59 -14.80 2.24
C ASP A 31 3.97 -13.59 2.95
N LEU A 32 4.75 -12.53 3.16
CA LEU A 32 4.23 -11.30 3.76
C LEU A 32 3.11 -10.69 2.90
N GLU A 33 3.16 -10.83 1.58
CA GLU A 33 2.09 -10.35 0.69
C GLU A 33 0.77 -11.03 1.03
N ILE A 34 0.75 -12.36 0.96
CA ILE A 34 -0.44 -13.19 1.20
C ILE A 34 -0.98 -12.93 2.61
N SER A 35 -0.11 -13.03 3.62
CA SER A 35 -0.51 -12.91 5.02
C SER A 35 -0.94 -11.49 5.41
N SER A 36 -0.39 -10.44 4.77
CA SER A 36 -0.76 -9.05 5.07
C SER A 36 -2.10 -8.60 4.45
N LEU A 37 -2.56 -9.32 3.43
CA LEU A 37 -3.81 -9.03 2.73
C LEU A 37 -5.00 -9.78 3.34
N GLU A 38 -4.77 -10.90 4.03
CA GLU A 38 -5.80 -11.56 4.83
C GLU A 38 -6.15 -10.76 6.10
N PRO A 39 -7.43 -10.74 6.53
CA PRO A 39 -8.58 -11.49 6.01
C PRO A 39 -9.42 -10.74 4.97
N PHE A 40 -8.85 -9.71 4.31
CA PHE A 40 -9.58 -8.88 3.35
C PHE A 40 -9.56 -9.46 1.93
N LEU A 41 -8.42 -10.01 1.51
CA LEU A 41 -8.23 -10.68 0.22
C LEU A 41 -7.62 -12.06 0.43
N PHE A 42 -8.10 -13.06 -0.30
CA PHE A 42 -7.68 -14.46 -0.15
C PHE A 42 -7.17 -15.04 -1.46
N TYR A 43 -5.86 -15.07 -1.64
CA TYR A 43 -5.24 -15.59 -2.86
C TYR A 43 -5.01 -17.11 -2.83
N ASN A 44 -4.59 -17.68 -1.70
CA ASN A 44 -4.32 -19.12 -1.61
C ASN A 44 -5.60 -19.96 -1.66
N PRO A 45 -5.64 -21.09 -2.37
CA PRO A 45 -6.77 -22.01 -2.35
C PRO A 45 -6.97 -22.61 -0.95
N ARG A 46 -8.18 -22.51 -0.41
CA ARG A 46 -8.54 -23.14 0.88
C ARG A 46 -10.03 -23.45 0.92
N LYS A 47 -10.40 -24.56 1.57
CA LYS A 47 -11.80 -25.05 1.60
C LYS A 47 -12.72 -24.17 2.45
N ASP A 48 -12.15 -23.42 3.38
CA ASP A 48 -12.85 -22.62 4.38
C ASP A 48 -12.83 -21.10 4.06
N LYS A 49 -12.67 -20.71 2.79
CA LYS A 49 -12.76 -19.28 2.41
C LYS A 49 -14.14 -18.73 2.76
N PRO A 50 -14.21 -17.57 3.45
CA PRO A 50 -15.48 -16.93 3.71
C PRO A 50 -16.10 -16.43 2.40
N LEU A 51 -17.44 -16.26 2.37
CA LEU A 51 -18.16 -15.92 1.14
C LEU A 51 -17.67 -14.61 0.50
N HIS A 52 -17.24 -13.62 1.32
CA HIS A 52 -16.72 -12.34 0.82
C HIS A 52 -15.41 -12.47 0.07
N ALA A 53 -14.67 -13.59 0.22
CA ALA A 53 -13.48 -13.86 -0.58
C ALA A 53 -13.77 -13.89 -2.10
N ARG A 54 -15.01 -14.21 -2.50
CA ARG A 54 -15.45 -14.19 -3.91
C ARG A 54 -15.64 -12.77 -4.44
N LEU A 55 -15.71 -11.78 -3.56
CA LEU A 55 -15.87 -10.37 -3.88
C LEU A 55 -14.53 -9.61 -3.77
N GLY A 56 -13.40 -10.33 -3.86
CA GLY A 56 -12.05 -9.75 -3.73
C GLY A 56 -11.85 -8.52 -4.60
N PHE A 57 -12.28 -8.55 -5.86
CA PHE A 57 -12.19 -7.39 -6.75
C PHE A 57 -12.88 -6.13 -6.20
N ILE A 58 -14.04 -6.26 -5.53
CA ILE A 58 -14.73 -5.12 -4.90
C ILE A 58 -13.89 -4.60 -3.74
N THR A 59 -13.37 -5.49 -2.91
CA THR A 59 -12.48 -5.14 -1.81
C THR A 59 -11.23 -4.43 -2.32
N GLU A 60 -10.63 -4.89 -3.42
CA GLU A 60 -9.47 -4.25 -4.06
C GLU A 60 -9.79 -2.84 -4.53
N TYR A 61 -10.83 -2.64 -5.35
CA TYR A 61 -11.20 -1.31 -5.85
C TYR A 61 -11.62 -0.33 -4.75
N LEU A 62 -12.13 -0.83 -3.62
CA LEU A 62 -12.45 0.01 -2.46
C LEU A 62 -11.25 0.29 -1.57
N PHE A 63 -10.29 -0.64 -1.44
CA PHE A 63 -9.19 -0.51 -0.48
C PHE A 63 -7.91 0.05 -1.11
N PHE A 64 -7.55 -0.42 -2.30
CA PHE A 64 -6.31 -0.06 -3.00
C PHE A 64 -6.14 1.44 -3.25
N PRO A 65 -7.18 2.24 -3.56
CA PRO A 65 -7.02 3.68 -3.67
C PRO A 65 -6.55 4.34 -2.37
N PHE A 66 -6.87 3.77 -1.21
CA PHE A 66 -6.56 4.40 0.08
C PHE A 66 -5.33 3.83 0.76
N THR A 67 -4.68 2.80 0.23
CA THR A 67 -3.59 2.11 0.92
C THR A 67 -2.39 3.01 1.24
N PHE A 68 -1.99 3.92 0.35
CA PHE A 68 -0.95 4.91 0.66
C PHE A 68 -1.37 5.83 1.82
N LEU A 69 -2.60 6.36 1.79
CA LEU A 69 -3.13 7.24 2.84
C LEU A 69 -3.29 6.52 4.17
N LEU A 70 -3.76 5.27 4.17
CA LEU A 70 -3.89 4.44 5.37
C LEU A 70 -2.51 4.14 5.98
N SER A 71 -1.53 3.81 5.14
CA SER A 71 -0.14 3.57 5.56
C SER A 71 0.47 4.82 6.19
N PHE A 72 0.31 5.97 5.53
CA PHE A 72 0.72 7.27 6.07
C PHE A 72 0.02 7.57 7.39
N SER A 73 -1.31 7.43 7.46
CA SER A 73 -2.11 7.73 8.64
C SER A 73 -1.72 6.85 9.83
N LYS A 74 -1.56 5.53 9.63
CA LYS A 74 -1.07 4.60 10.66
C LYS A 74 0.29 5.05 11.19
N ARG A 75 1.21 5.40 10.29
CA ARG A 75 2.56 5.83 10.65
C ARG A 75 2.57 7.21 11.34
N PHE A 76 1.69 8.12 10.94
CA PHE A 76 1.52 9.44 11.54
C PHE A 76 0.93 9.32 12.94
N LEU A 77 -0.17 8.59 13.11
CA LEU A 77 -0.78 8.33 14.41
C LEU A 77 0.20 7.63 15.38
N SER A 78 1.08 6.77 14.87
CA SER A 78 2.10 6.11 15.68
C SER A 78 3.09 7.08 16.36
N ILE A 79 3.24 8.32 15.87
CA ILE A 79 4.02 9.37 16.57
C ILE A 79 3.43 9.64 17.97
N PHE A 80 2.11 9.64 18.08
CA PHE A 80 1.38 9.98 19.30
C PHE A 80 1.06 8.75 20.15
N LEU A 81 0.89 7.60 19.50
CA LEU A 81 0.46 6.37 20.17
C LEU A 81 1.62 5.51 20.70
N ARG A 82 2.87 5.77 20.27
CA ARG A 82 4.03 4.94 20.61
C ARG A 82 5.19 5.81 21.08
N GLU A 83 5.65 5.57 22.30
CA GLU A 83 6.77 6.30 22.88
C GLU A 83 8.03 6.17 22.01
N GLY A 84 8.73 7.29 21.77
CA GLY A 84 9.97 7.31 20.98
C GLY A 84 9.82 7.09 19.47
N PHE A 85 8.60 6.84 18.95
CA PHE A 85 8.38 6.43 17.56
C PHE A 85 8.89 7.45 16.54
N PHE A 86 8.67 8.74 16.78
CA PHE A 86 9.14 9.81 15.89
C PHE A 86 10.65 9.74 15.68
N LYS A 87 11.43 9.71 16.77
CA LYS A 87 12.91 9.65 16.71
C LYS A 87 13.39 8.36 16.04
N ALA A 88 12.74 7.24 16.34
CA ALA A 88 13.11 5.93 15.80
C ALA A 88 12.84 5.81 14.28
N HIS A 89 11.69 6.30 13.80
CA HIS A 89 11.19 5.98 12.46
C HIS A 89 11.20 7.14 11.47
N TYR A 90 10.95 8.38 11.90
CA TYR A 90 10.88 9.54 10.99
C TYR A 90 12.24 10.10 10.61
N ARG A 91 12.37 10.49 9.35
CA ARG A 91 13.56 11.07 8.73
C ARG A 91 13.15 12.23 7.83
N TRP A 92 14.11 13.06 7.44
CA TRP A 92 13.86 14.25 6.62
C TRP A 92 13.12 13.91 5.30
N HIS A 93 13.40 12.75 4.71
CA HIS A 93 12.82 12.32 3.44
C HIS A 93 11.32 12.01 3.54
N ASP A 94 10.77 11.85 4.74
CA ASP A 94 9.33 11.65 4.92
C ASP A 94 8.52 12.92 4.67
N ALA A 95 9.17 14.10 4.60
CA ALA A 95 8.54 15.34 4.20
C ALA A 95 8.41 15.51 2.68
N ILE A 96 9.09 14.68 1.87
CA ILE A 96 9.12 14.80 0.40
C ILE A 96 7.71 14.72 -0.21
N GLY A 97 6.79 13.93 0.37
CA GLY A 97 5.42 13.79 -0.14
C GLY A 97 4.60 15.09 -0.12
N PHE A 98 5.01 16.07 0.70
CA PHE A 98 4.39 17.40 0.74
C PHE A 98 4.98 18.37 -0.28
N LEU A 99 6.06 18.01 -0.98
CA LEU A 99 6.67 18.88 -1.99
C LEU A 99 5.71 19.15 -3.14
N LEU A 100 4.99 18.12 -3.62
CA LEU A 100 4.03 18.27 -4.71
C LEU A 100 2.90 19.27 -4.39
N PRO A 101 2.13 19.12 -3.28
CA PRO A 101 1.07 20.08 -2.97
C PRO A 101 1.61 21.47 -2.67
N LEU A 102 2.81 21.60 -2.07
CA LEU A 102 3.46 22.90 -1.89
C LEU A 102 3.78 23.56 -3.25
N CYS A 103 4.39 22.82 -4.18
CA CYS A 103 4.67 23.31 -5.53
C CYS A 103 3.40 23.71 -6.27
N MET A 104 2.35 22.89 -6.21
CA MET A 104 1.05 23.21 -6.81
C MET A 104 0.52 24.54 -6.24
N TRP A 105 0.51 24.69 -4.92
CA TRP A 105 0.01 25.90 -4.27
C TRP A 105 0.81 27.16 -4.66
N PHE A 106 2.14 27.10 -4.63
CA PHE A 106 2.98 28.26 -4.95
C PHE A 106 2.96 28.65 -6.43
N THR A 107 2.78 27.68 -7.34
CA THR A 107 2.90 27.95 -8.78
C THR A 107 1.57 28.20 -9.47
N SER A 108 0.45 27.68 -8.95
CA SER A 108 -0.86 27.79 -9.62
C SER A 108 -1.71 28.96 -9.13
N GLY A 109 -1.42 29.52 -7.94
CA GLY A 109 -2.30 30.50 -7.30
C GLY A 109 -3.67 29.95 -6.88
N SER A 110 -3.86 28.62 -6.90
CA SER A 110 -5.11 27.98 -6.51
C SER A 110 -5.34 28.04 -5.00
N SER A 111 -6.61 27.92 -4.58
CA SER A 111 -6.95 27.82 -3.17
C SER A 111 -6.40 26.52 -2.55
N VAL A 112 -6.03 26.57 -1.26
CA VAL A 112 -5.51 25.41 -0.53
C VAL A 112 -6.43 24.19 -0.61
N PRO A 113 -7.77 24.30 -0.44
CA PRO A 113 -8.66 23.14 -0.56
C PRO A 113 -8.60 22.47 -1.93
N HIS A 114 -8.48 23.24 -3.02
CA HIS A 114 -8.39 22.70 -4.37
C HIS A 114 -7.07 21.95 -4.59
N VAL A 115 -5.97 22.50 -4.07
CA VAL A 115 -4.65 21.84 -4.10
C VAL A 115 -4.70 20.51 -3.34
N LEU A 116 -5.24 20.52 -2.11
CA LEU A 116 -5.34 19.31 -1.29
C LEU A 116 -6.24 18.25 -1.94
N TYR A 117 -7.40 18.65 -2.47
CA TYR A 117 -8.28 17.74 -3.20
C TYR A 117 -7.56 17.07 -4.38
N THR A 118 -6.87 17.87 -5.19
CA THR A 118 -6.16 17.37 -6.37
C THR A 118 -4.97 16.47 -5.97
N TRP A 119 -4.23 16.84 -4.94
CA TRP A 119 -3.13 16.03 -4.42
C TRP A 119 -3.61 14.70 -3.84
N LEU A 120 -4.72 14.70 -3.10
CA LEU A 120 -5.35 13.46 -2.62
C LEU A 120 -5.82 12.58 -3.77
N TRP A 121 -6.40 13.17 -4.82
CA TRP A 121 -6.77 12.44 -6.03
C TRP A 121 -5.57 11.75 -6.68
N ILE A 122 -4.45 12.47 -6.86
CA ILE A 122 -3.20 11.91 -7.39
C ILE A 122 -2.72 10.73 -6.54
N ASN A 123 -2.70 10.87 -5.21
CA ASN A 123 -2.27 9.79 -4.31
C ASN A 123 -3.21 8.58 -4.40
N CYS A 124 -4.54 8.81 -4.42
CA CYS A 124 -5.51 7.73 -4.48
C CYS A 124 -5.44 6.96 -5.81
N THR A 125 -5.35 7.67 -6.93
CA THR A 125 -5.18 7.04 -8.25
C THR A 125 -3.84 6.30 -8.34
N GLY A 126 -2.75 6.92 -7.85
CA GLY A 126 -1.43 6.28 -7.81
C GLY A 126 -1.41 5.00 -6.96
N SER A 127 -2.06 5.04 -5.80
CA SER A 127 -2.22 3.88 -4.91
C SER A 127 -3.01 2.76 -5.60
N LEU A 128 -4.15 3.09 -6.22
CA LEU A 128 -4.95 2.12 -6.97
C LEU A 128 -4.13 1.43 -8.07
N VAL A 129 -3.48 2.21 -8.93
CA VAL A 129 -2.69 1.66 -10.05
C VAL A 129 -1.52 0.82 -9.52
N PHE A 130 -0.82 1.30 -8.51
CA PHE A 130 0.30 0.57 -7.92
C PHE A 130 -0.15 -0.78 -7.36
N PHE A 131 -1.18 -0.82 -6.51
CA PHE A 131 -1.60 -2.07 -5.87
C PHE A 131 -2.30 -3.03 -6.83
N LEU A 132 -3.09 -2.54 -7.81
CA LEU A 132 -3.64 -3.40 -8.86
C LEU A 132 -2.54 -4.15 -9.61
N ILE A 133 -1.44 -3.48 -9.93
CA ILE A 133 -0.32 -4.12 -10.64
C ILE A 133 0.52 -4.95 -9.67
N ALA A 134 0.95 -4.36 -8.55
CA ALA A 134 1.89 -4.97 -7.64
C ALA A 134 1.35 -6.21 -6.93
N VAL A 135 0.04 -6.28 -6.65
CA VAL A 135 -0.58 -7.44 -6.00
C VAL A 135 -1.11 -8.42 -7.04
N ASN A 136 -1.86 -7.97 -8.06
CA ASN A 136 -2.56 -8.92 -8.92
C ASN A 136 -1.78 -9.42 -10.14
N ALA A 137 -0.73 -8.72 -10.60
CA ALA A 137 -0.07 -9.07 -11.87
C ALA A 137 0.69 -10.42 -11.79
N ALA A 138 2.01 -10.42 -11.93
CA ALA A 138 2.78 -11.69 -11.96
C ALA A 138 2.68 -12.51 -10.65
N HIS A 139 2.23 -11.91 -9.55
CA HIS A 139 2.24 -12.57 -8.23
C HIS A 139 1.06 -13.52 -8.04
N HIS A 140 -0.11 -13.20 -8.57
CA HIS A 140 -1.35 -13.94 -8.26
C HIS A 140 -2.12 -14.40 -9.49
N HIS A 141 -1.45 -14.50 -10.65
CA HIS A 141 -2.02 -15.13 -11.84
C HIS A 141 -2.65 -16.50 -11.50
N PRO A 142 -3.79 -16.89 -12.13
CA PRO A 142 -4.43 -18.17 -11.85
C PRO A 142 -3.51 -19.38 -12.05
N ASP A 143 -2.62 -19.33 -13.04
CA ASP A 143 -1.66 -20.40 -13.34
C ASP A 143 -0.41 -20.38 -12.45
N ALA A 144 -0.25 -19.37 -11.58
CA ALA A 144 0.86 -19.33 -10.65
C ALA A 144 0.59 -20.28 -9.48
N ILE A 145 1.54 -21.19 -9.21
CA ILE A 145 1.47 -22.16 -8.13
C ILE A 145 1.32 -21.43 -6.79
N LYS A 146 0.36 -21.89 -5.99
CA LYS A 146 0.08 -21.43 -4.63
C LYS A 146 0.08 -22.59 -3.65
N ASP A 147 0.40 -22.27 -2.42
CA ASP A 147 0.30 -23.21 -1.32
C ASP A 147 -1.17 -23.65 -1.14
N GLY A 148 -1.39 -24.97 -1.19
CA GLY A 148 -2.71 -25.59 -1.22
C GLY A 148 -3.27 -25.94 -2.59
N ASP A 149 -2.54 -25.69 -3.70
CA ASP A 149 -2.93 -26.19 -5.03
C ASP A 149 -2.91 -27.73 -5.06
N GLU A 150 -3.93 -28.34 -5.70
CA GLU A 150 -4.01 -29.78 -5.96
C GLU A 150 -3.67 -30.03 -7.46
N PRO A 151 -3.00 -31.16 -7.82
CA PRO A 151 -2.58 -31.48 -9.19
C PRO A 151 -3.71 -31.65 -10.21
#